data_AF-A0A1X9NAM1-F1
#
_entry.id   AF-A0A1X9NAM1-F1
#
_cell.length_a   1.000
_cell.length_b   1.000
_cell.length_c   1.000
_cell.angle_alpha   90.00
_cell.angle_beta   90.00
_cell.angle_gamma   90.00
#
_symmetry.space_group_name_H-M   'P 1'
#
loop_
_entity.id
_entity.type
_entity.pdbx_description
1 polymer ?
#
loop_
_entity_poly.entity_id
_entity_poly.type
_entity_poly.pdbx_seq_one_letter_code
_entity_poly.pdbx_strand_id
1 'polypeptide(L)'
;MLKQSAIWINRLLWASLFTALVLVATYVSIGRYYINYVEEYQQPLLARFNQFTNLPLDIDRLYGRWSRLSPVLTMEQLKLYAPDNPEQTVLTIDTLSLQLDPLRSLMQGSLQIKRLLIDGVDCALKETSPGQWELKGYPVAAGGTTNLDNVVDLILSVEGAELLGANININFAKGSDALLAVKELSFKRADKFRRFKIEANFDQSEEPLLGIIESQGDPREIEGFSAKAYLKFNEVDFSAQLPAMGALGIDLEDARIDGQLWLDWKPQTVIELQGSITTPLLDIAALSGRPLAPLKDVQIHFRAEKNANDNWEGWVPLLAMQWQEQPFKFEQLGVAIENKQLQLSIPSLDLAATTSQLLAIDLLGDPLKETVSTLSLSGNLQQVVLNLSRNPTPRKTPRFILQANLDNVSVKPWKGAPGATGINGYLEVNPADGFVELDTGAFSLDFPLVYRNPLGFASGKGKVAWQLTEDRVYVDSGLLSLTADHGPATALLDLDLPKQAGSEIPPK
;
A
#
# COMPACT_ATOMS: atom_id res chain seq x y z
N MET A 1 -33.45 53.22 -31.69
CA MET A 1 -32.34 53.26 -30.70
C MET A 1 -31.47 52.01 -30.74
N LEU A 2 -32.00 50.78 -30.78
CA LEU A 2 -31.22 49.52 -30.76
C LEU A 2 -30.18 49.34 -31.90
N LYS A 3 -30.44 49.84 -33.12
CA LYS A 3 -29.49 49.72 -34.25
C LYS A 3 -28.26 50.63 -34.13
N GLN A 4 -28.42 51.82 -33.55
CA GLN A 4 -27.30 52.77 -33.39
C GLN A 4 -26.37 52.35 -32.25
N SER A 5 -26.93 51.84 -31.14
CA SER A 5 -26.13 51.26 -30.06
C SER A 5 -25.38 50.00 -30.51
N ALA A 6 -25.96 49.15 -31.35
CA ALA A 6 -25.26 47.98 -31.91
C ALA A 6 -24.06 48.36 -32.80
N ILE A 7 -24.18 49.39 -33.63
CA ILE A 7 -23.07 49.89 -34.47
C ILE A 7 -21.96 50.51 -33.60
N TRP A 8 -22.33 51.22 -32.53
CA TRP A 8 -21.38 51.82 -31.60
C TRP A 8 -20.64 50.76 -30.77
N ILE A 9 -21.36 49.75 -30.26
CA ILE A 9 -20.77 48.59 -29.58
C ILE A 9 -19.84 47.82 -30.52
N ASN A 10 -20.26 47.57 -31.76
CA ASN A 10 -19.41 46.91 -32.74
C ASN A 10 -18.13 47.73 -33.03
N ARG A 11 -18.25 49.05 -33.24
CA ARG A 11 -17.08 49.93 -33.42
C ARG A 11 -16.16 49.95 -32.20
N LEU A 12 -16.70 49.97 -30.99
CA LEU A 12 -15.92 49.90 -29.75
C LEU A 12 -15.22 48.55 -29.61
N LEU A 13 -15.89 47.44 -29.94
CA LEU A 13 -15.30 46.10 -29.95
C LEU A 13 -14.18 45.98 -30.97
N TRP A 14 -14.35 46.50 -32.19
CA TRP A 14 -13.29 46.52 -33.20
C TRP A 14 -12.12 47.43 -32.81
N ALA A 15 -12.41 48.60 -32.25
CA ALA A 15 -11.38 49.52 -31.77
C ALA A 15 -10.60 48.92 -30.59
N SER A 16 -11.27 48.25 -29.65
CA SER A 16 -10.61 47.57 -28.53
C SER A 16 -9.80 46.37 -29.00
N LEU A 17 -10.33 45.56 -29.92
CA LEU A 17 -9.61 44.43 -30.52
C LEU A 17 -8.36 44.89 -31.27
N PHE A 18 -8.49 45.95 -32.08
CA PHE A 18 -7.36 46.51 -32.82
C PHE A 18 -6.32 47.10 -31.87
N THR A 19 -6.74 47.83 -30.84
CA THR A 19 -5.84 48.38 -29.82
C THR A 19 -5.13 47.26 -29.06
N ALA A 20 -5.84 46.21 -28.65
CA ALA A 20 -5.25 45.05 -28.00
C ALA A 20 -4.23 44.35 -28.91
N LEU A 21 -4.54 44.19 -30.20
CA LEU A 21 -3.61 43.63 -31.18
C LEU A 21 -2.35 44.48 -31.31
N VAL A 22 -2.49 45.81 -31.43
CA VAL A 22 -1.34 46.74 -31.51
C VAL A 22 -0.50 46.70 -30.24
N LEU A 23 -1.12 46.63 -29.06
CA LEU A 23 -0.42 46.49 -27.79
C LEU A 23 0.36 45.18 -27.70
N VAL A 24 -0.25 44.05 -28.10
CA VAL A 24 0.43 42.74 -28.14
C VAL A 24 1.58 42.75 -29.15
N ALA A 25 1.37 43.32 -30.34
CA ALA A 25 2.42 43.42 -31.36
C ALA A 25 3.59 44.29 -30.89
N THR A 26 3.29 45.42 -30.24
CA THR A 26 4.29 46.33 -29.66
C THR A 26 5.04 45.63 -28.54
N TYR A 27 4.32 44.95 -27.63
CA TYR A 27 4.90 44.15 -26.56
C TYR A 27 5.88 43.09 -27.09
N VAL A 28 5.46 42.29 -28.07
CA VAL A 28 6.31 41.25 -28.66
C VAL A 28 7.52 41.86 -29.37
N SER A 29 7.35 42.99 -30.06
CA SER A 29 8.44 43.65 -30.78
C SER A 29 9.50 44.23 -29.83
N ILE A 30 9.06 44.98 -28.82
CA ILE A 30 9.92 45.52 -27.76
C ILE A 30 10.60 44.36 -27.02
N GLY A 31 9.82 43.35 -26.61
CA GLY A 31 10.33 42.19 -25.91
C GLY A 31 11.42 41.46 -26.69
N ARG A 32 11.19 41.16 -27.97
CA ARG A 32 12.19 40.51 -28.85
C ARG A 32 13.44 41.36 -29.07
N TYR A 33 13.33 42.68 -29.04
CA TYR A 33 14.49 43.56 -29.15
C TYR A 33 15.32 43.48 -27.86
N TYR A 34 14.70 43.67 -26.70
CA TYR A 34 15.41 43.73 -25.41
C TYR A 34 15.87 42.37 -24.89
N ILE A 35 15.24 41.26 -25.28
CA ILE A 35 15.62 39.92 -24.80
C ILE A 35 17.05 39.54 -25.21
N ASN A 36 17.53 40.05 -26.35
CA ASN A 36 18.89 39.80 -26.83
C ASN A 36 19.96 40.50 -25.98
N TYR A 37 19.58 41.53 -25.23
CA TYR A 37 20.50 42.24 -24.33
C TYR A 37 20.65 41.55 -22.97
N VAL A 38 19.88 40.50 -22.68
CA VAL A 38 19.95 39.77 -21.41
C VAL A 38 21.36 39.26 -21.13
N GLU A 39 22.05 38.76 -22.17
CA GLU A 39 23.43 38.26 -22.08
C GLU A 39 24.43 39.38 -21.76
N GLU A 40 24.26 40.56 -22.35
CA GLU A 40 25.11 41.74 -22.08
C GLU A 40 24.92 42.27 -20.65
N TYR A 41 23.71 42.16 -20.09
CA TYR A 41 23.37 42.61 -18.73
C TYR A 41 23.38 41.49 -17.68
N GLN A 42 23.93 40.30 -17.97
CA GLN A 42 23.96 39.16 -17.06
C GLN A 42 24.53 39.52 -15.68
N GLN A 43 25.69 40.18 -15.63
CA GLN A 43 26.39 40.49 -14.38
C GLN A 43 25.57 41.41 -13.45
N PRO A 44 25.03 42.56 -13.93
CA PRO A 44 24.09 43.37 -13.14
C PRO A 44 22.81 42.65 -12.71
N LEU A 45 22.26 41.78 -13.57
CA LEU A 45 21.05 41.02 -13.27
C LEU A 45 21.29 40.00 -12.15
N LEU A 46 22.40 39.27 -12.23
CA LEU A 46 22.82 38.30 -11.23
C LEU A 46 23.10 38.96 -9.87
N ALA A 47 23.84 40.08 -9.87
CA ALA A 47 24.13 40.82 -8.65
C ALA A 47 22.85 41.32 -7.95
N ARG A 48 21.87 41.83 -8.71
CA ARG A 48 20.56 42.20 -8.17
C ARG A 48 19.80 41.00 -7.66
N PHE A 49 19.76 39.91 -8.42
CA PHE A 49 19.06 38.69 -8.02
C PHE A 49 19.59 38.16 -6.69
N ASN A 50 20.91 38.07 -6.54
CA ASN A 50 21.57 37.61 -5.32
C ASN A 50 21.27 38.55 -4.14
N GLN A 51 21.23 39.87 -4.37
CA GLN A 51 20.87 40.85 -3.35
C GLN A 51 19.40 40.76 -2.91
N PHE A 52 18.48 40.46 -3.83
CA PHE A 52 17.05 40.35 -3.53
C PHE A 52 16.68 39.02 -2.86
N THR A 53 17.30 37.93 -3.29
CA THR A 53 16.96 36.58 -2.85
C THR A 53 17.84 36.07 -1.71
N ASN A 54 18.96 36.74 -1.43
CA ASN A 54 20.03 36.27 -0.56
C ASN A 54 20.57 34.88 -0.95
N LEU A 55 20.41 34.47 -2.21
CA LEU A 55 20.97 33.23 -2.76
C LEU A 55 22.30 33.54 -3.44
N PRO A 56 23.43 32.97 -3.00
CA PRO A 56 24.71 33.14 -3.68
C PRO A 56 24.74 32.24 -4.93
N LEU A 57 24.09 32.71 -6.00
CA LEU A 57 24.04 32.03 -7.28
C LEU A 57 25.11 32.55 -8.22
N ASP A 58 25.65 31.64 -9.02
CA ASP A 58 26.54 31.94 -10.13
C ASP A 58 26.05 31.22 -11.39
N ILE A 59 26.24 31.85 -12.54
CA ILE A 59 25.72 31.40 -13.82
C ILE A 59 26.78 31.75 -14.85
N ASP A 60 27.23 30.75 -15.62
CA ASP A 60 28.21 30.96 -16.68
C ASP A 60 27.61 31.80 -17.81
N ARG A 61 26.41 31.42 -18.27
CA ARG A 61 25.71 32.11 -19.35
C ARG A 61 24.22 32.26 -19.08
N LEU A 62 23.73 33.49 -19.19
CA LEU A 62 22.31 33.83 -19.15
C LEU A 62 21.92 34.50 -20.46
N TYR A 63 21.02 33.89 -21.23
CA TYR A 63 20.49 34.49 -22.45
C TYR A 63 18.99 34.30 -22.52
N GLY A 64 18.35 35.08 -23.39
CA GLY A 64 16.93 34.97 -23.59
C GLY A 64 16.57 34.83 -25.04
N ARG A 65 15.47 34.11 -25.29
CA ARG A 65 14.87 33.93 -26.61
C ARG A 65 13.37 34.17 -26.50
N TRP A 66 12.72 34.32 -27.64
CA TRP A 66 11.27 34.51 -27.68
C TRP A 66 10.57 33.31 -28.30
N SER A 67 9.56 32.77 -27.62
CA SER A 67 8.73 31.68 -28.12
C SER A 67 7.27 32.11 -28.19
N ARG A 68 6.74 32.24 -29.42
CA ARG A 68 5.39 32.79 -29.69
C ARG A 68 5.21 34.17 -29.05
N LEU A 69 4.47 34.27 -27.94
CA LEU A 69 4.18 35.48 -27.18
C LEU A 69 4.89 35.54 -25.82
N SER A 70 5.70 34.53 -25.49
CA SER A 70 6.37 34.42 -24.19
C SER A 70 7.89 34.57 -24.32
N PRO A 71 8.55 35.32 -23.42
CA PRO A 71 9.98 35.26 -23.26
C PRO A 71 10.38 33.92 -22.63
N VAL A 72 11.53 33.41 -23.05
CA VAL A 72 12.20 32.24 -22.48
C VAL A 72 13.58 32.69 -22.04
N LEU A 73 13.89 32.54 -20.76
CA LEU A 73 15.22 32.81 -20.20
C LEU A 73 15.92 31.48 -19.99
N THR A 74 17.13 31.33 -20.50
CA THR A 74 17.94 30.13 -20.37
C THR A 74 19.24 30.47 -19.63
N MET A 75 19.52 29.69 -18.60
CA MET A 75 20.72 29.77 -17.77
C MET A 75 21.50 28.47 -17.98
N GLU A 76 22.78 28.59 -18.31
CA GLU A 76 23.70 27.45 -18.47
C GLU A 76 24.69 27.44 -17.30
N GLN A 77 24.99 26.23 -16.80
CA GLN A 77 25.92 25.97 -15.71
C GLN A 77 25.61 26.80 -14.45
N LEU A 78 24.36 26.70 -13.98
CA LEU A 78 23.91 27.37 -12.76
C LEU A 78 24.47 26.64 -11.54
N LYS A 79 25.10 27.38 -10.64
CA LYS A 79 25.66 26.89 -9.39
C LYS A 79 25.10 27.68 -8.22
N LEU A 80 24.66 26.97 -7.20
CA LEU A 80 24.30 27.55 -5.91
C LEU A 80 25.39 27.19 -4.90
N TYR A 81 25.91 28.20 -4.20
CA TYR A 81 26.89 28.00 -3.14
C TYR A 81 26.23 27.98 -1.76
N ALA A 82 26.92 27.41 -0.77
CA ALA A 82 26.48 27.46 0.62
C ALA A 82 26.57 28.92 1.14
N PRO A 83 25.58 29.42 1.90
CA PRO A 83 25.60 30.78 2.46
C PRO A 83 26.84 31.09 3.31
N ASP A 84 27.29 30.08 4.07
CA ASP A 84 28.40 30.20 5.00
C ASP A 84 29.76 29.79 4.40
N ASN A 85 29.76 29.15 3.22
CA ASN A 85 30.97 28.68 2.54
C ASN A 85 30.87 28.85 1.01
N PRO A 86 31.44 29.93 0.45
CA PRO A 86 31.38 30.23 -0.98
C PRO A 86 32.09 29.19 -1.87
N GLU A 87 32.96 28.34 -1.32
CA GLU A 87 33.66 27.30 -2.10
C GLU A 87 32.85 26.00 -2.19
N GLN A 88 31.82 25.84 -1.36
CA GLN A 88 30.98 24.64 -1.35
C GLN A 88 29.78 24.85 -2.28
N THR A 89 29.76 24.13 -3.39
CA THR A 89 28.58 24.05 -4.27
C THR A 89 27.56 23.09 -3.67
N VAL A 90 26.31 23.53 -3.55
CA VAL A 90 25.21 22.74 -2.96
C VAL A 90 24.21 22.22 -4.01
N LEU A 91 24.13 22.89 -5.16
CA LEU A 91 23.28 22.52 -6.28
C LEU A 91 23.94 22.99 -7.57
N THR A 92 24.01 22.10 -8.56
CA THR A 92 24.42 22.41 -9.93
C THR A 92 23.27 22.07 -10.88
N ILE A 93 23.04 22.92 -11.87
CA ILE A 93 22.09 22.68 -12.96
C ILE A 93 22.79 23.01 -14.28
N ASP A 94 22.91 22.03 -15.18
CA ASP A 94 23.59 22.21 -16.46
C ASP A 94 22.84 23.20 -17.35
N THR A 95 21.52 23.07 -17.46
CA THR A 95 20.69 24.05 -18.18
C THR A 95 19.32 24.21 -17.54
N LEU A 96 18.95 25.45 -17.28
CA LEU A 96 17.64 25.84 -16.76
C LEU A 96 16.95 26.79 -17.74
N SER A 97 15.82 26.40 -18.31
CA SER A 97 15.01 27.26 -19.17
C SER A 97 13.66 27.59 -18.54
N LEU A 98 13.41 28.88 -18.34
CA LEU A 98 12.19 29.45 -17.78
C LEU A 98 11.37 30.12 -18.89
N GLN A 99 10.23 29.53 -19.24
CA GLN A 99 9.24 30.19 -20.10
C GLN A 99 8.22 30.93 -19.23
N LEU A 100 8.17 32.26 -19.35
CA LEU A 100 7.25 33.09 -18.56
C LEU A 100 5.86 33.15 -19.20
N ASP A 101 4.83 33.42 -18.40
CA ASP A 101 3.48 33.80 -18.87
C ASP A 101 3.16 35.27 -18.50
N PRO A 102 3.55 36.23 -19.36
CA PRO A 102 3.39 37.66 -19.09
C PRO A 102 1.92 38.07 -18.91
N LEU A 103 1.00 37.48 -19.67
CA LEU A 103 -0.42 37.80 -19.62
C LEU A 103 -1.02 37.39 -18.27
N ARG A 104 -0.77 36.15 -17.86
CA ARG A 104 -1.19 35.68 -16.52
C ARG A 104 -0.48 36.45 -15.41
N SER A 105 0.79 36.78 -15.61
CA SER A 105 1.55 37.56 -14.63
C SER A 105 0.95 38.94 -14.38
N LEU A 106 0.54 39.62 -15.45
CA LEU A 106 -0.14 40.92 -15.36
C LEU A 106 -1.53 40.80 -14.73
N MET A 107 -2.30 39.76 -15.05
CA MET A 107 -3.64 39.54 -14.49
C MET A 107 -3.60 39.20 -12.99
N GLN A 108 -2.58 38.46 -12.55
CA GLN A 108 -2.45 37.98 -11.16
C GLN A 108 -1.56 38.89 -10.30
N GLY A 109 -0.85 39.85 -10.90
CA GLY A 109 0.06 40.75 -10.20
C GLY A 109 1.32 40.07 -9.65
N SER A 110 1.64 38.87 -10.13
CA SER A 110 2.77 38.06 -9.66
C SER A 110 3.46 37.39 -10.86
N LEU A 111 4.74 37.03 -10.74
CA LEU A 111 5.46 36.38 -11.85
C LEU A 111 4.95 34.94 -12.03
N GLN A 112 4.44 34.62 -13.22
CA GLN A 112 3.91 33.30 -13.57
C GLN A 112 4.83 32.56 -14.54
N ILE A 113 5.17 31.31 -14.21
CA ILE A 113 6.00 30.43 -15.04
C ILE A 113 5.09 29.49 -15.83
N LYS A 114 5.17 29.60 -17.16
CA LYS A 114 4.43 28.76 -18.09
C LYS A 114 5.03 27.36 -18.21
N ARG A 115 6.35 27.29 -18.33
CA ARG A 115 7.08 26.03 -18.45
C ARG A 115 8.46 26.14 -17.87
N LEU A 116 8.85 25.12 -17.12
CA LEU A 116 10.17 24.94 -16.55
C LEU A 116 10.83 23.76 -17.27
N LEU A 117 11.99 23.94 -17.89
CA LEU A 117 12.80 22.85 -18.43
C LEU A 117 14.12 22.85 -17.69
N ILE A 118 14.48 21.72 -17.11
CA ILE A 118 15.69 21.53 -16.31
C ILE A 118 16.46 20.37 -16.93
N ASP A 119 17.74 20.56 -17.18
CA ASP A 119 18.64 19.53 -17.68
C ASP A 119 19.85 19.44 -16.75
N GLY A 120 20.24 18.22 -16.38
CA GLY A 120 21.43 17.91 -15.60
C GLY A 120 21.45 18.56 -14.21
N VAL A 121 20.64 18.05 -13.28
CA VAL A 121 20.69 18.47 -11.87
C VAL A 121 21.64 17.60 -11.07
N ASP A 122 22.54 18.21 -10.29
CA ASP A 122 23.34 17.50 -9.29
C ASP A 122 23.15 18.18 -7.93
N CYS A 123 22.66 17.43 -6.95
CA CYS A 123 22.49 17.93 -5.60
C CYS A 123 22.61 16.83 -4.55
N ALA A 124 22.72 17.25 -3.29
CA ALA A 124 22.66 16.35 -2.15
C ALA A 124 21.56 16.79 -1.18
N LEU A 125 20.66 15.88 -0.85
CA LEU A 125 19.64 16.06 0.19
C LEU A 125 20.10 15.36 1.47
N LYS A 126 19.84 15.97 2.62
CA LYS A 126 20.13 15.42 3.93
C LYS A 126 18.85 15.36 4.76
N GLU A 127 18.60 14.21 5.36
CA GLU A 127 17.52 14.04 6.32
C GLU A 127 18.04 14.43 7.71
N THR A 128 17.45 15.45 8.33
CA THR A 128 17.83 15.93 9.67
C THR A 128 17.16 15.13 10.78
N SER A 129 15.92 14.74 10.54
CA SER A 129 15.09 13.86 11.37
C SER A 129 14.11 13.15 10.44
N PRO A 130 13.49 12.01 10.85
CA PRO A 130 12.63 11.23 9.97
C PRO A 130 11.58 12.08 9.23
N GLY A 131 11.68 12.13 7.89
CA GLY A 131 10.79 12.90 7.01
C GLY A 131 11.08 14.40 6.89
N GLN A 132 12.10 14.93 7.58
CA GLN A 132 12.55 16.33 7.49
C GLN A 132 13.81 16.42 6.63
N TRP A 133 13.65 16.98 5.43
CA TRP A 133 14.68 17.04 4.41
C TRP A 133 15.23 18.46 4.22
N GLU A 134 16.55 18.58 4.10
CA GLU A 134 17.24 19.83 3.76
C GLU A 134 18.17 19.60 2.56
N LEU A 135 18.46 20.66 1.80
CA LEU A 135 19.55 20.64 0.84
C LEU A 135 20.87 20.70 1.62
N LYS A 136 21.76 19.73 1.40
CA LYS A 136 23.02 19.61 2.13
C LYS A 136 23.89 20.85 1.90
N GLY A 137 24.25 21.53 2.99
CA GLY A 137 25.02 22.78 2.94
C GLY A 137 24.16 24.05 2.82
N TYR A 138 22.83 23.91 2.82
CA TYR A 138 21.90 25.03 2.82
C TYR A 138 20.90 24.89 3.99
N PRO A 139 21.25 25.36 5.21
CA PRO A 139 20.40 25.16 6.38
C PRO A 139 19.07 25.91 6.24
N VAL A 140 17.97 25.20 6.45
CA VAL A 140 16.65 25.84 6.53
C VAL A 140 16.56 26.56 7.88
N ALA A 141 16.22 27.86 7.87
CA ALA A 141 16.09 28.64 9.10
C ALA A 141 15.15 27.93 10.11
N ALA A 142 15.56 27.86 11.37
CA ALA A 142 14.80 27.21 12.43
C ALA A 142 13.37 27.79 12.52
N GLY A 143 12.38 26.99 12.12
CA GLY A 143 10.96 27.38 12.06
C GLY A 143 10.35 27.38 10.65
N GLY A 144 11.16 27.25 9.59
CA GLY A 144 10.67 26.98 8.24
C GLY A 144 10.34 25.51 8.08
N THR A 145 9.18 25.05 8.55
CA THR A 145 8.69 23.75 8.10
C THR A 145 8.43 23.84 6.61
N THR A 146 8.87 22.84 5.84
CA THR A 146 8.36 22.63 4.48
C THR A 146 6.88 22.30 4.62
N ASN A 147 6.05 23.34 4.73
CA ASN A 147 4.62 23.16 4.85
C ASN A 147 4.16 22.42 3.60
N LEU A 148 3.58 21.23 3.78
CA LEU A 148 3.07 20.41 2.68
C LEU A 148 2.14 21.23 1.78
N ASP A 149 1.40 22.18 2.36
CA ASP A 149 0.55 23.13 1.63
C ASP A 149 1.34 24.01 0.64
N ASN A 150 2.54 24.47 0.99
CA ASN A 150 3.34 25.31 0.08
C ASN A 150 3.88 24.49 -1.10
N VAL A 151 4.24 23.23 -0.86
CA VAL A 151 4.66 22.30 -1.92
C VAL A 151 3.49 21.98 -2.83
N VAL A 152 2.33 21.71 -2.24
CA VAL A 152 1.07 21.52 -2.98
C VAL A 152 0.79 22.78 -3.81
N ASP A 153 0.76 23.97 -3.23
CA ASP A 153 0.49 25.22 -3.95
C ASP A 153 1.50 25.46 -5.10
N LEU A 154 2.78 25.16 -4.91
CA LEU A 154 3.79 25.22 -5.97
C LEU A 154 3.43 24.26 -7.12
N ILE A 155 3.17 22.99 -6.82
CA ILE A 155 2.74 21.98 -7.81
C ILE A 155 1.43 22.40 -8.49
N LEU A 156 0.49 23.00 -7.75
CA LEU A 156 -0.77 23.48 -8.29
C LEU A 156 -0.56 24.71 -9.19
N SER A 157 0.46 25.55 -8.94
CA SER A 157 0.70 26.82 -9.64
C SER A 157 1.37 26.66 -11.01
N VAL A 158 2.27 25.69 -11.17
CA VAL A 158 3.05 25.51 -12.40
C VAL A 158 2.17 24.95 -13.53
N GLU A 159 2.32 25.45 -14.76
CA GLU A 159 1.61 24.92 -15.94
C GLU A 159 2.28 23.64 -16.49
N GLY A 160 3.61 23.56 -16.44
CA GLY A 160 4.35 22.36 -16.74
C GLY A 160 5.82 22.46 -16.35
N ALA A 161 6.41 21.33 -15.99
CA ALA A 161 7.83 21.20 -15.71
C ALA A 161 8.36 19.92 -16.34
N GLU A 162 9.56 19.97 -16.91
CA GLU A 162 10.28 18.79 -17.41
C GLU A 162 11.70 18.85 -16.86
N LEU A 163 12.16 17.75 -16.29
CA LEU A 163 13.51 17.56 -15.79
C LEU A 163 14.10 16.33 -16.48
N LEU A 164 15.24 16.52 -17.13
CA LEU A 164 15.99 15.50 -17.85
C LEU A 164 17.32 15.33 -17.16
N GLY A 165 17.59 14.14 -16.63
CA GLY A 165 18.83 13.88 -15.89
C GLY A 165 18.91 14.63 -14.55
N ALA A 166 18.81 13.90 -13.45
CA ALA A 166 19.24 14.40 -12.15
C ALA A 166 19.93 13.32 -11.33
N ASN A 167 21.01 13.68 -10.66
CA ASN A 167 21.67 12.88 -9.64
C ASN A 167 21.40 13.51 -8.29
N ILE A 168 20.59 12.84 -7.47
CA ILE A 168 20.23 13.32 -6.14
C ILE A 168 20.87 12.36 -5.13
N ASN A 169 21.91 12.84 -4.45
CA ASN A 169 22.56 12.10 -3.38
C ASN A 169 21.74 12.28 -2.09
N ILE A 170 21.18 11.21 -1.55
CA ILE A 170 20.30 11.22 -0.38
C ILE A 170 21.11 10.72 0.81
N ASN A 171 21.35 11.58 1.80
CA ASN A 171 21.98 11.25 3.07
C ASN A 171 20.90 11.11 4.15
N PHE A 172 20.61 9.90 4.59
CA PHE A 172 19.55 9.65 5.58
C PHE A 172 20.03 9.92 7.01
N ALA A 173 19.09 10.17 7.93
CA ALA A 173 19.42 10.52 9.32
C ALA A 173 20.15 9.39 10.07
N LYS A 174 19.95 8.15 9.65
CA LYS A 174 20.62 6.95 10.19
C LYS A 174 22.00 6.66 9.57
N GLY A 175 22.48 7.52 8.67
CA GLY A 175 23.82 7.41 8.08
C GLY A 175 23.94 6.48 6.87
N SER A 176 22.82 5.98 6.34
CA SER A 176 22.81 5.38 5.01
C SER A 176 22.79 6.46 3.93
N ASP A 177 23.40 6.17 2.79
CA ASP A 177 23.41 7.03 1.62
C ASP A 177 22.76 6.27 0.46
N ALA A 178 22.01 6.97 -0.38
CA ALA A 178 21.44 6.44 -1.62
C ALA A 178 21.59 7.46 -2.76
N LEU A 179 21.79 6.98 -3.97
CA LEU A 179 21.76 7.81 -5.17
C LEU A 179 20.45 7.58 -5.92
N LEU A 180 19.67 8.65 -6.08
CA LEU A 180 18.51 8.67 -6.97
C LEU A 180 18.89 9.32 -8.29
N ALA A 181 19.04 8.51 -9.33
CA ALA A 181 19.31 8.95 -10.69
C ALA A 181 17.99 9.09 -11.46
N VAL A 182 17.46 10.31 -11.57
CA VAL A 182 16.24 10.60 -12.34
C VAL A 182 16.61 10.72 -13.82
N LYS A 183 16.04 9.86 -14.66
CA LYS A 183 16.19 9.94 -16.12
C LYS A 183 15.28 11.00 -16.70
N GLU A 184 14.01 10.96 -16.32
CA GLU A 184 12.98 11.89 -16.76
C GLU A 184 12.01 12.15 -15.62
N LEU A 185 11.67 13.40 -15.39
CA LEU A 185 10.50 13.80 -14.62
C LEU A 185 9.71 14.78 -15.46
N SER A 186 8.42 14.53 -15.65
CA SER A 186 7.54 15.46 -16.33
C SER A 186 6.25 15.71 -15.56
N PHE A 187 5.89 16.97 -15.52
CA PHE A 187 4.67 17.48 -14.92
C PHE A 187 3.94 18.32 -15.96
N LYS A 188 2.67 17.99 -16.19
CA LYS A 188 1.82 18.68 -17.16
C LYS A 188 0.48 18.99 -16.52
N ARG A 189 0.06 20.25 -16.59
CA ARG A 189 -1.26 20.70 -16.16
C ARG A 189 -2.09 21.14 -17.35
N ALA A 190 -3.33 20.64 -17.41
CA ALA A 190 -4.36 21.07 -18.34
C ALA A 190 -5.62 21.40 -17.54
N ASP A 191 -5.86 22.70 -17.30
CA ASP A 191 -6.95 23.18 -16.44
C ASP A 191 -6.88 22.60 -15.01
N LYS A 192 -7.83 21.72 -14.64
CA LYS A 192 -7.86 21.00 -13.35
C LYS A 192 -7.15 19.64 -13.39
N PHE A 193 -6.85 19.12 -14.58
CA PHE A 193 -6.14 17.86 -14.76
C PHE A 193 -4.64 18.06 -14.65
N ARG A 194 -3.97 17.14 -13.97
CA ARG A 194 -2.52 17.12 -13.81
C ARG A 194 -2.01 15.72 -14.06
N ARG A 195 -0.86 15.63 -14.72
CA ARG A 195 -0.11 14.39 -14.91
C ARG A 195 1.32 14.59 -14.47
N PHE A 196 1.76 13.74 -13.57
CA PHE A 196 3.13 13.59 -13.14
C PHE A 196 3.65 12.25 -13.65
N LYS A 197 4.84 12.22 -14.22
CA LYS A 197 5.57 11.03 -14.64
C LYS A 197 6.99 11.15 -14.09
N ILE A 198 7.52 10.07 -13.53
CA ILE A 198 8.91 9.96 -13.12
C ILE A 198 9.48 8.62 -13.60
N GLU A 199 10.67 8.67 -14.18
CA GLU A 199 11.53 7.53 -14.46
C GLU A 199 12.85 7.73 -13.74
N ALA A 200 13.16 6.86 -12.79
CA ALA A 200 14.36 7.00 -11.97
C ALA A 200 14.95 5.64 -11.59
N ASN A 201 16.25 5.60 -11.36
CA ASN A 201 16.96 4.44 -10.85
C ASN A 201 17.45 4.75 -9.43
N PHE A 202 17.26 3.81 -8.52
CA PHE A 202 17.92 3.82 -7.21
C PHE A 202 19.20 3.01 -7.30
N ASP A 203 20.31 3.60 -6.89
CA ASP A 203 21.61 2.95 -6.75
C ASP A 203 21.98 2.10 -7.98
N GLN A 204 22.12 0.78 -7.82
CA GLN A 204 22.51 -0.17 -8.87
C GLN A 204 21.32 -0.86 -9.56
N SER A 205 20.09 -0.40 -9.37
CA SER A 205 18.92 -1.00 -10.04
C SER A 205 19.08 -0.94 -11.56
N GLU A 206 19.01 -2.10 -12.23
CA GLU A 206 19.21 -2.22 -13.68
C GLU A 206 18.05 -1.55 -14.47
N GLU A 207 16.82 -1.70 -13.99
CA GLU A 207 15.63 -1.14 -14.63
C GLU A 207 15.13 0.12 -13.91
N PRO A 208 14.72 1.18 -14.64
CA PRO A 208 14.13 2.35 -14.00
C PRO A 208 12.80 2.01 -13.34
N LEU A 209 12.60 2.54 -12.13
CA LEU A 209 11.28 2.71 -11.55
C LEU A 209 10.49 3.70 -12.42
N LEU A 210 9.24 3.35 -12.73
CA LEU A 210 8.28 4.19 -13.44
C LEU A 210 7.12 4.53 -12.52
N GLY A 211 6.95 5.81 -12.22
CA GLY A 211 5.80 6.34 -11.52
C GLY A 211 4.96 7.23 -12.43
N ILE A 212 3.65 7.03 -12.46
CA ILE A 212 2.70 7.91 -13.16
C ILE A 212 1.59 8.25 -12.19
N ILE A 213 1.28 9.52 -12.04
CA ILE A 213 0.15 10.01 -11.23
C ILE A 213 -0.66 10.97 -12.09
N GLU A 214 -1.94 10.68 -12.27
CA GLU A 214 -2.90 11.54 -12.94
C GLU A 214 -3.94 11.99 -11.91
N SER A 215 -4.10 13.30 -11.71
CA SER A 215 -5.03 13.83 -10.71
C SER A 215 -5.93 14.92 -11.27
N GLN A 216 -7.09 15.08 -10.65
CA GLN A 216 -8.07 16.11 -10.96
C GLN A 216 -8.58 16.75 -9.66
N GLY A 217 -8.60 18.08 -9.63
CA GLY A 217 -9.03 18.85 -8.45
C GLY A 217 -7.89 19.19 -7.48
N ASP A 218 -8.22 19.69 -6.29
CA ASP A 218 -7.26 19.97 -5.22
C ASP A 218 -7.30 18.80 -4.22
N PRO A 219 -6.16 18.16 -3.86
CA PRO A 219 -6.14 17.06 -2.89
C PRO A 219 -6.67 17.44 -1.49
N ARG A 220 -6.77 18.74 -1.17
CA ARG A 220 -7.37 19.24 0.08
C ARG A 220 -8.91 19.25 0.02
N GLU A 221 -9.50 19.21 -1.17
CA GLU A 221 -10.94 19.15 -1.42
C GLU A 221 -11.38 17.71 -1.70
N ILE A 222 -11.46 16.90 -0.65
CA ILE A 222 -11.71 15.44 -0.71
C ILE A 222 -13.00 15.08 -1.49
N GLU A 223 -14.01 15.95 -1.49
CA GLU A 223 -15.27 15.73 -2.21
C GLU A 223 -15.12 15.81 -3.74
N GLY A 224 -14.15 16.59 -4.25
CA GLY A 224 -13.95 16.83 -5.68
C GLY A 224 -12.66 16.22 -6.23
N PHE A 225 -11.79 15.70 -5.36
CA PHE A 225 -10.51 15.15 -5.76
C PHE A 225 -10.63 13.71 -6.29
N SER A 226 -9.91 13.44 -7.38
CA SER A 226 -9.65 12.09 -7.84
C SER A 226 -8.22 11.96 -8.35
N ALA A 227 -7.64 10.77 -8.19
CA ALA A 227 -6.31 10.49 -8.70
C ALA A 227 -6.17 9.02 -9.10
N LYS A 228 -5.42 8.78 -10.17
CA LYS A 228 -4.96 7.46 -10.57
C LYS A 228 -3.46 7.43 -10.50
N ALA A 229 -2.89 6.42 -9.86
CA ALA A 229 -1.45 6.22 -9.83
C ALA A 229 -1.08 4.83 -10.35
N TYR A 230 0.04 4.76 -11.04
CA TYR A 230 0.70 3.54 -11.45
C TYR A 230 2.16 3.61 -11.02
N LEU A 231 2.65 2.56 -10.37
CA LEU A 231 4.03 2.42 -9.96
C LEU A 231 4.55 1.07 -10.41
N LYS A 232 5.60 1.06 -11.21
CA LYS A 232 6.37 -0.14 -11.57
C LYS A 232 7.79 0.03 -11.04
N PHE A 233 8.30 -1.00 -10.39
CA PHE A 233 9.66 -1.04 -9.89
C PHE A 233 10.17 -2.48 -9.97
N ASN A 234 11.46 -2.65 -10.26
CA ASN A 234 12.07 -3.96 -10.35
C ASN A 234 13.38 -3.96 -9.53
N GLU A 235 13.53 -4.99 -8.72
CA GLU A 235 14.67 -5.23 -7.83
C GLU A 235 15.08 -4.00 -7.02
N VAL A 236 14.11 -3.20 -6.58
CA VAL A 236 14.40 -2.05 -5.72
C VAL A 236 14.61 -2.55 -4.30
N ASP A 237 15.74 -2.15 -3.71
CA ASP A 237 16.21 -2.70 -2.44
C ASP A 237 15.38 -2.34 -1.21
N PHE A 238 14.53 -1.32 -1.16
CA PHE A 238 13.81 -0.74 0.01
C PHE A 238 14.47 -0.66 1.42
N SER A 239 15.33 -1.58 1.86
CA SER A 239 16.12 -1.51 3.09
C SER A 239 17.05 -0.29 3.09
N ALA A 240 17.70 0.01 1.97
CA ALA A 240 18.53 1.19 1.82
C ALA A 240 17.71 2.48 1.60
N GLN A 241 16.52 2.37 0.99
CA GLN A 241 15.72 3.52 0.52
C GLN A 241 14.69 4.01 1.53
N LEU A 242 14.31 3.21 2.53
CA LEU A 242 13.30 3.56 3.54
C LEU A 242 13.80 3.34 4.98
N PRO A 243 14.91 3.98 5.41
CA PRO A 243 15.43 3.81 6.78
C PRO A 243 14.48 4.31 7.87
N ALA A 244 13.46 5.10 7.50
CA ALA A 244 12.35 5.48 8.35
C ALA A 244 11.53 4.26 8.84
N MET A 245 11.50 3.14 8.11
CA MET A 245 10.90 1.90 8.60
C MET A 245 11.61 1.38 9.85
N GLY A 246 12.93 1.54 9.91
CA GLY A 246 13.69 1.24 11.11
C GLY A 246 13.39 2.18 12.29
N ALA A 247 12.76 3.34 12.08
CA ALA A 247 12.25 4.17 13.19
C ALA A 247 10.94 3.62 13.77
N LEU A 248 10.21 2.80 13.00
CA LEU A 248 9.05 2.03 13.44
C LEU A 248 9.43 0.67 14.04
N GLY A 249 10.73 0.40 14.22
CA GLY A 249 11.25 -0.86 14.76
C GLY A 249 11.35 -2.00 13.74
N ILE A 250 11.16 -1.72 12.45
CA ILE A 250 11.26 -2.70 11.36
C ILE A 250 12.63 -2.54 10.72
N ASP A 251 13.57 -3.41 11.11
CA ASP A 251 14.92 -3.45 10.52
C ASP A 251 14.93 -4.45 9.36
N LEU A 252 15.06 -3.95 8.14
CA LEU A 252 15.06 -4.78 6.93
C LEU A 252 16.52 -4.98 6.51
N GLU A 253 17.00 -6.22 6.50
CA GLU A 253 18.38 -6.53 6.07
C GLU A 253 18.50 -6.68 4.54
N ASP A 254 17.49 -7.25 3.89
CA ASP A 254 17.40 -7.40 2.43
C ASP A 254 15.92 -7.33 2.04
N ALA A 255 15.52 -6.25 1.37
CA ALA A 255 14.15 -6.01 0.95
C ALA A 255 14.07 -5.69 -0.56
N ARG A 256 14.78 -6.47 -1.38
CA ARG A 256 14.61 -6.41 -2.83
C ARG A 256 13.18 -6.79 -3.22
N ILE A 257 12.46 -5.86 -3.84
CA ILE A 257 11.06 -6.06 -4.24
C ILE A 257 10.89 -5.69 -5.71
N ASP A 258 10.25 -6.59 -6.44
CA ASP A 258 9.64 -6.36 -7.74
C ASP A 258 8.16 -6.09 -7.57
N GLY A 259 7.62 -5.10 -8.27
CA GLY A 259 6.21 -4.82 -8.14
C GLY A 259 5.60 -3.94 -9.21
N GLN A 260 4.29 -4.12 -9.36
CA GLN A 260 3.41 -3.24 -10.11
C GLN A 260 2.20 -2.93 -9.25
N LEU A 261 1.94 -1.65 -9.04
CA LEU A 261 0.87 -1.15 -8.19
C LEU A 261 0.00 -0.16 -8.98
N TRP A 262 -1.30 -0.30 -8.89
CA TRP A 262 -2.28 0.66 -9.37
C TRP A 262 -3.14 1.14 -8.21
N LEU A 263 -3.33 2.45 -8.13
CA LEU A 263 -4.19 3.12 -7.17
C LEU A 263 -5.24 3.92 -7.95
N ASP A 264 -6.51 3.77 -7.61
CA ASP A 264 -7.60 4.64 -8.06
C ASP A 264 -8.25 5.26 -6.82
N TRP A 265 -7.92 6.52 -6.57
CA TRP A 265 -8.53 7.36 -5.56
C TRP A 265 -9.71 8.09 -6.18
N LYS A 266 -10.91 7.73 -5.73
CA LYS A 266 -12.17 8.32 -6.16
C LYS A 266 -12.66 9.37 -5.14
N PRO A 267 -13.61 10.23 -5.54
CA PRO A 267 -14.29 11.12 -4.62
C PRO A 267 -14.85 10.38 -3.40
N GLN A 268 -15.05 11.10 -2.28
CA GLN A 268 -15.55 10.52 -1.02
C GLN A 268 -14.62 9.49 -0.38
N THR A 269 -13.30 9.56 -0.65
CA THR A 269 -12.27 8.67 -0.08
C THR A 269 -12.42 7.19 -0.42
N VAL A 270 -13.13 6.88 -1.50
CA VAL A 270 -13.15 5.51 -2.05
C VAL A 270 -11.79 5.25 -2.70
N ILE A 271 -11.14 4.16 -2.29
CA ILE A 271 -9.80 3.81 -2.76
C ILE A 271 -9.84 2.40 -3.32
N GLU A 272 -9.38 2.22 -4.55
CA GLU A 272 -9.07 0.90 -5.09
C GLU A 272 -7.55 0.78 -5.25
N LEU A 273 -7.00 -0.31 -4.76
CA LEU A 273 -5.59 -0.66 -4.86
C LEU A 273 -5.49 -2.05 -5.47
N GLN A 274 -4.60 -2.25 -6.44
CA GLN A 274 -4.31 -3.58 -6.96
C GLN A 274 -2.85 -3.68 -7.34
N GLY A 275 -2.32 -4.90 -7.32
CA GLY A 275 -0.95 -5.09 -7.72
C GLY A 275 -0.44 -6.51 -7.61
N SER A 276 0.79 -6.65 -8.07
CA SER A 276 1.60 -7.84 -7.92
C SER A 276 2.91 -7.45 -7.27
N ILE A 277 3.31 -8.18 -6.25
CA ILE A 277 4.57 -8.01 -5.53
C ILE A 277 5.31 -9.34 -5.58
N THR A 278 6.60 -9.30 -5.85
CA THR A 278 7.49 -10.46 -5.73
C THR A 278 8.74 -10.05 -4.98
N THR A 279 9.18 -10.89 -4.06
CA THR A 279 10.43 -10.65 -3.33
C THR A 279 11.10 -12.00 -3.03
N PRO A 280 12.42 -12.12 -3.26
CA PRO A 280 13.15 -13.36 -3.00
C PRO A 280 13.23 -13.68 -1.51
N LEU A 281 13.17 -12.66 -0.65
CA LEU A 281 13.28 -12.80 0.80
C LEU A 281 12.43 -11.75 1.50
N LEU A 282 11.57 -12.18 2.42
CA LEU A 282 10.80 -11.30 3.30
C LEU A 282 11.07 -11.66 4.76
N ASP A 283 11.73 -10.75 5.47
CA ASP A 283 11.97 -10.89 6.90
C ASP A 283 10.71 -10.54 7.73
N ILE A 284 9.95 -11.58 8.07
CA ILE A 284 8.77 -11.47 8.93
C ILE A 284 9.11 -11.36 10.43
N ALA A 285 10.37 -11.59 10.83
CA ALA A 285 10.79 -11.37 12.22
C ALA A 285 10.82 -9.88 12.53
N ALA A 286 11.37 -9.08 11.63
CA ALA A 286 11.38 -7.62 11.70
C ALA A 286 9.95 -7.02 11.77
N LEU A 287 9.00 -7.63 11.08
CA LEU A 287 7.60 -7.18 11.05
C LEU A 287 6.79 -7.59 12.29
N SER A 288 7.07 -8.77 12.85
CA SER A 288 6.28 -9.35 13.96
C SER A 288 6.88 -9.12 15.34
N GLY A 289 8.16 -8.76 15.43
CA GLY A 289 8.92 -8.70 16.68
C GLY A 289 9.14 -10.08 17.31
N ARG A 290 8.88 -11.17 16.58
CA ARG A 290 9.09 -12.54 17.02
C ARG A 290 10.23 -13.17 16.20
N PRO A 291 11.05 -14.05 16.79
CA PRO A 291 12.12 -14.74 16.06
C PRO A 291 11.52 -15.79 15.11
N LEU A 292 11.03 -15.35 13.95
CA LEU A 292 10.47 -16.20 12.91
C LEU A 292 11.46 -16.32 11.75
N ALA A 293 11.58 -17.52 11.18
CA ALA A 293 12.37 -17.69 9.96
C ALA A 293 11.79 -16.83 8.82
N PRO A 294 12.63 -16.27 7.93
CA PRO A 294 12.16 -15.46 6.81
C PRO A 294 11.37 -16.30 5.80
N LEU A 295 10.54 -15.64 5.01
CA LEU A 295 9.85 -16.22 3.87
C LEU A 295 10.72 -16.04 2.62
N LYS A 296 10.81 -17.08 1.79
CA LYS A 296 11.52 -17.04 0.50
C LYS A 296 10.53 -17.08 -0.66
N ASP A 297 10.94 -16.55 -1.81
CA ASP A 297 10.19 -16.60 -3.08
C ASP A 297 8.73 -16.15 -2.90
N VAL A 298 8.52 -15.03 -2.22
CA VAL A 298 7.19 -14.54 -1.89
C VAL A 298 6.59 -13.88 -3.11
N GLN A 299 5.43 -14.38 -3.55
CA GLN A 299 4.63 -13.83 -4.63
C GLN A 299 3.23 -13.53 -4.12
N ILE A 300 2.80 -12.27 -4.29
CA ILE A 300 1.48 -11.79 -3.84
C ILE A 300 0.81 -11.06 -4.98
N HIS A 301 -0.35 -11.54 -5.41
CA HIS A 301 -1.27 -10.78 -6.24
C HIS A 301 -2.45 -10.36 -5.38
N PHE A 302 -2.81 -9.09 -5.43
CA PHE A 302 -3.87 -8.57 -4.56
C PHE A 302 -4.69 -7.48 -5.23
N ARG A 303 -5.91 -7.33 -4.72
CA ARG A 303 -6.78 -6.17 -4.90
C ARG A 303 -7.37 -5.82 -3.54
N ALA A 304 -7.42 -4.55 -3.20
CA ALA A 304 -8.06 -4.06 -2.01
C ALA A 304 -8.94 -2.86 -2.37
N GLU A 305 -10.07 -2.73 -1.69
CA GLU A 305 -10.99 -1.63 -1.84
C GLU A 305 -11.35 -1.07 -0.47
N LYS A 306 -11.31 0.25 -0.34
CA LYS A 306 -11.91 0.98 0.77
C LYS A 306 -13.15 1.68 0.26
N ASN A 307 -14.30 1.39 0.87
CA ASN A 307 -15.54 2.07 0.54
C ASN A 307 -15.71 3.39 1.33
N ALA A 308 -16.78 4.13 1.03
CA ALA A 308 -17.07 5.42 1.68
C ALA A 308 -17.37 5.30 3.20
N ASN A 309 -17.68 4.10 3.70
CA ASN A 309 -17.94 3.83 5.11
C ASN A 309 -16.67 3.41 5.88
N ASP A 310 -15.48 3.51 5.26
CA ASP A 310 -14.20 3.07 5.83
C ASP A 310 -14.09 1.55 6.06
N ASN A 311 -14.95 0.75 5.41
CA ASN A 311 -14.78 -0.69 5.37
C ASN A 311 -13.75 -1.05 4.29
N TRP A 312 -12.89 -2.01 4.61
CA TRP A 312 -11.91 -2.54 3.68
C TRP A 312 -12.29 -3.95 3.26
N GLU A 313 -12.23 -4.20 1.96
CA GLU A 313 -12.30 -5.52 1.36
C GLU A 313 -11.01 -5.80 0.59
N GLY A 314 -10.58 -7.05 0.60
CA GLY A 314 -9.32 -7.49 0.05
C GLY A 314 -9.48 -8.86 -0.58
N TRP A 315 -8.94 -9.01 -1.78
CA TRP A 315 -8.84 -10.25 -2.51
C TRP A 315 -7.38 -10.53 -2.78
N VAL A 316 -6.93 -11.72 -2.45
CA VAL A 316 -5.58 -12.19 -2.75
C VAL A 316 -5.73 -13.40 -3.68
N PRO A 317 -5.81 -13.18 -5.01
CA PRO A 317 -5.92 -14.27 -5.98
C PRO A 317 -4.80 -15.30 -5.86
N LEU A 318 -3.60 -14.87 -5.49
CA LEU A 318 -2.44 -15.73 -5.31
C LEU A 318 -1.57 -15.21 -4.17
N LEU A 319 -1.27 -16.11 -3.23
CA LEU A 319 -0.18 -15.98 -2.26
C LEU A 319 0.66 -17.25 -2.34
N ALA A 320 1.88 -17.15 -2.84
CA ALA A 320 2.84 -18.25 -2.86
C ALA A 320 4.12 -17.84 -2.13
N MET A 321 4.68 -18.76 -1.37
CA MET A 321 5.91 -18.53 -0.61
C MET A 321 6.56 -19.87 -0.24
N GLN A 322 7.82 -19.82 0.16
CA GLN A 322 8.50 -20.92 0.84
C GLN A 322 8.84 -20.50 2.26
N TRP A 323 8.51 -21.36 3.23
CA TRP A 323 8.84 -21.11 4.63
C TRP A 323 9.51 -22.35 5.23
N GLN A 324 10.75 -22.21 5.71
CA GLN A 324 11.58 -23.33 6.18
C GLN A 324 11.61 -24.49 5.17
N GLU A 325 11.85 -24.17 3.88
CA GLU A 325 11.90 -25.12 2.76
C GLU A 325 10.56 -25.83 2.45
N GLN A 326 9.45 -25.40 3.06
CA GLN A 326 8.11 -25.90 2.74
C GLN A 326 7.36 -24.91 1.84
N PRO A 327 6.80 -25.36 0.69
CA PRO A 327 6.04 -24.51 -0.19
C PRO A 327 4.63 -24.29 0.37
N PHE A 328 4.21 -23.04 0.48
CA PHE A 328 2.85 -22.64 0.81
C PHE A 328 2.25 -21.93 -0.39
N LYS A 329 1.04 -22.35 -0.77
CA LYS A 329 0.29 -21.74 -1.87
C LYS A 329 -1.17 -21.62 -1.46
N PHE A 330 -1.69 -20.40 -1.52
CA PHE A 330 -3.07 -20.07 -1.26
C PHE A 330 -3.64 -19.31 -2.46
N GLU A 331 -4.89 -19.64 -2.81
CA GLU A 331 -5.57 -19.03 -3.94
C GLU A 331 -6.91 -18.45 -3.50
N GLN A 332 -7.28 -17.32 -4.10
CA GLN A 332 -8.57 -16.66 -3.90
C GLN A 332 -8.91 -16.38 -2.42
N LEU A 333 -7.92 -15.95 -1.64
CA LEU A 333 -8.17 -15.56 -0.25
C LEU A 333 -9.00 -14.27 -0.22
N GLY A 334 -9.94 -14.20 0.72
CA GLY A 334 -10.71 -12.99 1.02
C GLY A 334 -10.34 -12.42 2.38
N VAL A 335 -10.25 -11.11 2.47
CA VAL A 335 -10.04 -10.37 3.71
C VAL A 335 -11.06 -9.25 3.76
N ALA A 336 -11.80 -9.13 4.86
CA ALA A 336 -12.68 -7.98 5.08
C ALA A 336 -12.44 -7.40 6.47
N ILE A 337 -12.41 -6.08 6.57
CA ILE A 337 -12.32 -5.34 7.82
C ILE A 337 -13.53 -4.42 7.89
N GLU A 338 -14.49 -4.82 8.72
CA GLU A 338 -15.73 -4.09 8.96
C GLU A 338 -15.97 -3.98 10.47
N ASN A 339 -16.33 -2.80 10.98
CA ASN A 339 -16.68 -2.60 12.39
C ASN A 339 -15.64 -3.16 13.40
N LYS A 340 -14.34 -3.06 13.07
CA LYS A 340 -13.20 -3.61 13.85
C LYS A 340 -13.21 -5.15 13.97
N GLN A 341 -13.97 -5.84 13.13
CA GLN A 341 -13.87 -7.28 12.95
C GLN A 341 -13.02 -7.55 11.71
N LEU A 342 -12.15 -8.54 11.80
CA LEU A 342 -11.36 -9.05 10.68
C LEU A 342 -11.98 -10.38 10.26
N GLN A 343 -12.50 -10.45 9.05
CA GLN A 343 -12.97 -11.68 8.44
C GLN A 343 -11.92 -12.17 7.45
N LEU A 344 -11.50 -13.42 7.58
CA LEU A 344 -10.63 -14.12 6.64
C LEU A 344 -11.45 -15.23 5.98
N SER A 345 -11.39 -15.31 4.65
CA SER A 345 -12.11 -16.33 3.87
C SER A 345 -11.13 -17.14 3.04
N ILE A 346 -11.21 -18.46 3.12
CA ILE A 346 -10.39 -19.42 2.36
C ILE A 346 -11.35 -20.36 1.64
N PRO A 347 -11.33 -20.42 0.29
CA PRO A 347 -12.31 -21.22 -0.46
C PRO A 347 -12.24 -22.72 -0.17
N SER A 348 -11.02 -23.25 -0.04
CA SER A 348 -10.76 -24.67 0.22
C SER A 348 -9.45 -24.83 0.99
N LEU A 349 -9.43 -25.78 1.93
CA LEU A 349 -8.26 -26.15 2.70
C LEU A 349 -8.16 -27.68 2.77
N ASP A 350 -7.09 -28.25 2.23
CA ASP A 350 -6.76 -29.66 2.40
C ASP A 350 -6.13 -29.85 3.79
N LEU A 351 -6.83 -30.55 4.68
CA LEU A 351 -6.41 -30.72 6.06
C LEU A 351 -5.12 -31.54 6.17
N ALA A 352 -4.94 -32.57 5.35
CA ALA A 352 -3.77 -33.44 5.42
C ALA A 352 -2.51 -32.71 4.93
N ALA A 353 -2.61 -32.05 3.78
CA ALA A 353 -1.50 -31.27 3.22
C ALA A 353 -1.11 -30.11 4.15
N THR A 354 -2.10 -29.33 4.62
CA THR A 354 -1.86 -28.19 5.49
C THR A 354 -1.27 -28.61 6.83
N THR A 355 -1.79 -29.66 7.47
CA THR A 355 -1.24 -30.14 8.74
C THR A 355 0.17 -30.68 8.58
N SER A 356 0.46 -31.41 7.50
CA SER A 356 1.83 -31.89 7.20
C SER A 356 2.80 -30.72 7.03
N GLN A 357 2.43 -29.68 6.30
CA GLN A 357 3.24 -28.47 6.11
C GLN A 357 3.44 -27.72 7.43
N LEU A 358 2.38 -27.55 8.23
CA LEU A 358 2.44 -26.88 9.54
C LEU A 358 3.30 -27.63 10.56
N LEU A 359 3.30 -28.97 10.54
CA LEU A 359 4.13 -29.79 11.42
C LEU A 359 5.60 -29.82 11.00
N ALA A 360 5.88 -29.55 9.71
CA ALA A 360 7.23 -29.48 9.16
C ALA A 360 7.93 -28.15 9.47
N ILE A 361 7.17 -27.09 9.76
CA ILE A 361 7.72 -25.80 10.18
C ILE A 361 7.73 -25.68 11.71
N ASP A 362 8.73 -24.99 12.25
CA ASP A 362 8.85 -24.71 13.67
C ASP A 362 8.00 -23.50 14.09
N LEU A 363 6.68 -23.60 13.91
CA LEU A 363 5.71 -22.55 14.28
C LEU A 363 4.83 -22.95 15.46
N LEU A 364 4.53 -24.25 15.57
CA LEU A 364 3.67 -24.80 16.61
C LEU A 364 4.49 -25.13 17.84
N GLY A 365 4.14 -24.56 19.01
CA GLY A 365 4.72 -25.01 20.28
C GLY A 365 4.39 -26.48 20.57
N ASP A 366 5.22 -27.14 21.39
CA ASP A 366 5.12 -28.59 21.66
C ASP A 366 3.71 -29.12 21.92
N PRO A 367 2.86 -28.47 22.76
CA PRO A 367 1.52 -28.97 23.04
C PRO A 367 0.60 -29.00 21.80
N LEU A 368 0.71 -28.00 20.93
CA LEU A 368 -0.07 -27.95 19.69
C LEU A 368 0.47 -28.94 18.67
N LYS A 369 1.79 -29.09 18.57
CA LYS A 369 2.43 -30.05 17.67
C LYS A 369 2.00 -31.48 17.99
N GLU A 370 2.00 -31.86 19.27
CA GLU A 370 1.49 -33.17 19.73
C GLU A 370 0.00 -33.32 19.43
N THR A 371 -0.80 -32.28 19.67
CA THR A 371 -2.25 -32.32 19.43
C THR A 371 -2.56 -32.51 17.94
N VAL A 372 -1.98 -31.69 17.07
CA VAL A 372 -2.22 -31.73 15.62
C VAL A 372 -1.74 -33.06 15.01
N SER A 373 -0.58 -33.55 15.45
CA SER A 373 -0.08 -34.86 14.99
C SER A 373 -0.97 -36.02 15.46
N THR A 374 -1.46 -35.98 16.71
CA THR A 374 -2.36 -37.01 17.25
C THR A 374 -3.71 -37.03 16.53
N LEU A 375 -4.30 -35.86 16.27
CA LEU A 375 -5.58 -35.74 15.56
C LEU A 375 -5.51 -36.29 14.14
N SER A 376 -4.35 -36.23 13.47
CA SER A 376 -4.11 -36.77 12.12
C SER A 376 -5.24 -36.38 11.14
N LEU A 377 -5.55 -35.08 11.05
CA LEU A 377 -6.68 -34.58 10.28
C LEU A 377 -6.52 -34.86 8.78
N SER A 378 -7.61 -35.25 8.12
CA SER A 378 -7.67 -35.42 6.66
C SER A 378 -9.04 -35.05 6.11
N GLY A 379 -9.16 -34.97 4.79
CA GLY A 379 -10.32 -34.41 4.09
C GLY A 379 -10.16 -32.92 3.83
N ASN A 380 -11.25 -32.28 3.42
CA ASN A 380 -11.25 -30.91 2.93
C ASN A 380 -12.23 -30.05 3.74
N LEU A 381 -11.81 -28.83 4.05
CA LEU A 381 -12.72 -27.79 4.48
C LEU A 381 -13.03 -26.90 3.28
N GLN A 382 -14.30 -26.62 3.02
CA GLN A 382 -14.74 -25.71 1.97
C GLN A 382 -15.38 -24.46 2.61
N GLN A 383 -15.25 -23.32 1.93
CA GLN A 383 -15.81 -22.04 2.39
C GLN A 383 -15.43 -21.71 3.83
N VAL A 384 -14.14 -21.81 4.15
CA VAL A 384 -13.64 -21.52 5.49
C VAL A 384 -13.73 -20.03 5.75
N VAL A 385 -14.46 -19.63 6.78
CA VAL A 385 -14.58 -18.25 7.22
C VAL A 385 -14.11 -18.16 8.67
N LEU A 386 -13.14 -17.29 8.93
CA LEU A 386 -12.60 -17.02 10.25
C LEU A 386 -12.86 -15.55 10.61
N ASN A 387 -13.74 -15.34 11.58
CA ASN A 387 -14.05 -14.02 12.12
C ASN A 387 -13.23 -13.79 13.40
N LEU A 388 -12.42 -12.74 13.41
CA LEU A 388 -11.53 -12.35 14.51
C LEU A 388 -11.95 -10.97 15.05
N SER A 389 -12.18 -10.89 16.36
CA SER A 389 -12.44 -9.59 17.01
C SER A 389 -11.12 -8.85 17.27
N ARG A 390 -10.90 -7.66 16.70
CA ARG A 390 -9.70 -6.83 16.96
C ARG A 390 -9.74 -6.12 18.32
N ASN A 391 -10.51 -6.60 19.31
CA ASN A 391 -10.61 -5.90 20.60
C ASN A 391 -9.26 -6.02 21.36
N PRO A 392 -8.55 -4.91 21.64
CA PRO A 392 -7.18 -4.91 22.18
C PRO A 392 -7.09 -5.31 23.67
N THR A 393 -8.15 -5.85 24.27
CA THR A 393 -8.05 -6.36 25.64
C THR A 393 -7.24 -7.65 25.64
N PRO A 394 -6.18 -7.77 26.46
CA PRO A 394 -5.43 -9.01 26.61
C PRO A 394 -6.32 -10.03 27.34
N ARG A 395 -7.20 -10.68 26.58
CA ARG A 395 -7.95 -11.86 27.04
C ARG A 395 -7.03 -13.08 26.89
N LYS A 396 -7.11 -14.00 27.86
CA LYS A 396 -6.38 -15.27 27.81
C LYS A 396 -6.77 -16.14 26.61
N THR A 397 -7.96 -15.93 26.04
CA THR A 397 -8.46 -16.65 24.86
C THR A 397 -8.86 -15.67 23.75
N PRO A 398 -8.33 -15.86 22.51
CA PRO A 398 -8.72 -15.04 21.37
C PRO A 398 -10.19 -15.31 21.02
N ARG A 399 -10.98 -14.26 20.83
CA ARG A 399 -12.36 -14.40 20.35
C ARG A 399 -12.35 -14.60 18.85
N PHE A 400 -12.58 -15.84 18.44
CA PHE A 400 -12.75 -16.20 17.04
C PHE A 400 -14.03 -17.02 16.84
N ILE A 401 -14.58 -16.97 15.63
CA ILE A 401 -15.58 -17.91 15.14
C ILE A 401 -15.05 -18.44 13.83
N LEU A 402 -14.90 -19.76 13.72
CA LEU A 402 -14.53 -20.47 12.51
C LEU A 402 -15.74 -21.22 11.99
N GLN A 403 -16.05 -21.02 10.71
CA GLN A 403 -17.15 -21.67 10.01
C GLN A 403 -16.58 -22.37 8.77
N ALA A 404 -17.02 -23.59 8.48
CA ALA A 404 -16.59 -24.32 7.30
C ALA A 404 -17.58 -25.44 6.93
N ASN A 405 -17.65 -25.77 5.65
CA ASN A 405 -18.26 -27.02 5.21
C ASN A 405 -17.22 -28.14 5.27
N LEU A 406 -17.60 -29.27 5.85
CA LEU A 406 -16.80 -30.47 5.95
C LEU A 406 -17.04 -31.35 4.72
N ASP A 407 -15.97 -31.74 4.05
CA ASP A 407 -15.98 -32.67 2.94
C ASP A 407 -15.03 -33.84 3.24
N ASN A 408 -15.63 -35.00 3.51
CA ASN A 408 -14.95 -36.25 3.85
C ASN A 408 -13.91 -36.10 4.99
N VAL A 409 -14.22 -35.30 6.00
CA VAL A 409 -13.31 -34.98 7.09
C VAL A 409 -13.14 -36.18 8.01
N SER A 410 -11.90 -36.44 8.40
CA SER A 410 -11.56 -37.49 9.36
C SER A 410 -10.61 -36.99 10.44
N VAL A 411 -10.85 -37.44 11.67
CA VAL A 411 -10.12 -37.07 12.89
C VAL A 411 -9.94 -38.31 13.76
N LYS A 412 -8.75 -38.48 14.34
CA LYS A 412 -8.49 -39.57 15.29
C LYS A 412 -8.99 -39.23 16.70
N PRO A 413 -9.30 -40.25 17.53
CA PRO A 413 -9.71 -40.04 18.91
C PRO A 413 -8.66 -39.26 19.70
N TRP A 414 -9.10 -38.31 20.53
CA TRP A 414 -8.19 -37.49 21.34
C TRP A 414 -8.80 -37.09 22.68
N LYS A 415 -8.09 -37.37 23.78
CA LYS A 415 -8.48 -37.01 25.17
C LYS A 415 -9.96 -37.30 25.52
N GLY A 416 -10.46 -38.46 25.10
CA GLY A 416 -11.83 -38.90 25.37
C GLY A 416 -12.85 -38.51 24.29
N ALA A 417 -12.52 -37.58 23.39
CA ALA A 417 -13.33 -37.32 22.21
C ALA A 417 -13.21 -38.50 21.21
N PRO A 418 -14.33 -38.95 20.59
CA PRO A 418 -14.30 -40.01 19.61
C PRO A 418 -13.54 -39.59 18.35
N GLY A 419 -12.95 -40.59 17.69
CA GLY A 419 -12.53 -40.43 16.31
C GLY A 419 -13.73 -40.46 15.38
N ALA A 420 -13.59 -39.85 14.22
CA ALA A 420 -14.61 -39.87 13.19
C ALA A 420 -13.95 -39.96 11.81
N THR A 421 -14.57 -40.69 10.88
CA THR A 421 -14.11 -40.73 9.49
C THR A 421 -15.28 -40.53 8.53
N GLY A 422 -15.02 -39.87 7.40
CA GLY A 422 -16.03 -39.64 6.38
C GLY A 422 -17.12 -38.66 6.80
N ILE A 423 -16.79 -37.64 7.60
CA ILE A 423 -17.75 -36.64 8.06
C ILE A 423 -17.96 -35.58 6.98
N ASN A 424 -19.22 -35.40 6.59
CA ASN A 424 -19.69 -34.31 5.74
C ASN A 424 -20.73 -33.48 6.49
N GLY A 425 -20.75 -32.18 6.25
CA GLY A 425 -21.68 -31.29 6.93
C GLY A 425 -21.17 -29.87 7.09
N TYR A 426 -21.68 -29.17 8.10
CA TYR A 426 -21.27 -27.81 8.44
C TYR A 426 -20.70 -27.79 9.86
N LEU A 427 -19.59 -27.09 10.04
CA LEU A 427 -18.91 -26.86 11.31
C LEU A 427 -18.94 -25.38 11.65
N GLU A 428 -19.31 -25.07 12.88
CA GLU A 428 -19.06 -23.78 13.51
C GLU A 428 -18.40 -23.99 14.86
N VAL A 429 -17.29 -23.31 15.10
CA VAL A 429 -16.53 -23.46 16.35
C VAL A 429 -15.96 -22.12 16.81
N ASN A 430 -16.00 -21.92 18.12
CA ASN A 430 -15.32 -20.85 18.82
C ASN A 430 -14.57 -21.44 20.03
N PRO A 431 -13.83 -20.64 20.83
CA PRO A 431 -13.07 -21.18 21.96
C PRO A 431 -13.89 -21.86 23.06
N ALA A 432 -15.18 -21.54 23.20
CA ALA A 432 -16.03 -21.97 24.30
C ALA A 432 -17.09 -23.00 23.88
N ASP A 433 -17.54 -22.99 22.64
CA ASP A 433 -18.55 -23.91 22.14
C ASP A 433 -18.39 -24.13 20.63
N GLY A 434 -19.17 -25.07 20.10
CA GLY A 434 -19.26 -25.31 18.68
C GLY A 434 -20.33 -26.34 18.37
N PHE A 435 -20.60 -26.52 17.09
CA PHE A 435 -21.47 -27.59 16.62
C PHE A 435 -21.06 -28.09 15.25
N VAL A 436 -21.43 -29.35 14.99
CA VAL A 436 -21.41 -29.95 13.67
C VAL A 436 -22.84 -30.32 13.30
N GLU A 437 -23.29 -29.83 12.16
CA GLU A 437 -24.51 -30.30 11.51
C GLU A 437 -24.13 -31.32 10.45
N LEU A 438 -24.44 -32.57 10.73
CA LEU A 438 -24.12 -33.73 9.89
C LEU A 438 -25.17 -33.85 8.78
N ASP A 439 -24.68 -33.95 7.55
CA ASP A 439 -25.40 -34.53 6.42
C ASP A 439 -24.42 -35.39 5.65
N THR A 440 -24.19 -36.59 6.17
CA THR A 440 -23.13 -37.47 5.69
C THR A 440 -23.67 -38.80 5.16
N GLY A 441 -22.97 -39.32 4.15
CA GLY A 441 -23.12 -40.69 3.65
C GLY A 441 -22.42 -41.69 4.58
N ALA A 442 -21.65 -42.62 4.01
CA ALA A 442 -20.95 -43.62 4.80
C ALA A 442 -19.89 -42.96 5.70
N PHE A 443 -19.98 -43.20 7.01
CA PHE A 443 -19.08 -42.63 8.00
C PHE A 443 -18.84 -43.63 9.15
N SER A 444 -17.80 -43.40 9.95
CA SER A 444 -17.57 -44.18 11.16
C SER A 444 -17.22 -43.32 12.37
N LEU A 445 -17.55 -43.81 13.56
CA LEU A 445 -17.18 -43.21 14.83
C LEU A 445 -16.36 -44.20 15.66
N ASP A 446 -15.21 -43.75 16.14
CA ASP A 446 -14.27 -44.56 16.92
C ASP A 446 -14.27 -44.13 18.39
N PHE A 447 -14.75 -45.02 19.27
CA PHE A 447 -14.78 -44.80 20.72
C PHE A 447 -13.87 -45.83 21.41
N PRO A 448 -12.54 -45.65 21.37
CA PRO A 448 -11.60 -46.69 21.83
C PRO A 448 -11.67 -46.98 23.33
N LEU A 449 -12.25 -46.06 24.12
CA LEU A 449 -12.47 -46.25 25.56
C LEU A 449 -13.69 -47.13 25.88
N VAL A 450 -14.60 -47.34 24.92
CA VAL A 450 -15.89 -48.03 25.14
C VAL A 450 -16.04 -49.26 24.23
N TYR A 451 -15.65 -49.15 22.96
CA TYR A 451 -15.79 -50.19 21.96
C TYR A 451 -14.43 -50.65 21.43
N ARG A 452 -14.38 -51.91 20.97
CA ARG A 452 -13.16 -52.51 20.37
C ARG A 452 -12.96 -52.13 18.91
N ASN A 453 -14.05 -51.89 18.19
CA ASN A 453 -14.05 -51.57 16.77
C ASN A 453 -14.83 -50.26 16.55
N PRO A 454 -14.47 -49.46 15.54
CA PRO A 454 -15.27 -48.31 15.12
C PRO A 454 -16.69 -48.72 14.75
N LEU A 455 -17.65 -47.86 15.07
CA LEU A 455 -19.06 -48.01 14.70
C LEU A 455 -19.25 -47.45 13.29
N GLY A 456 -19.61 -48.30 12.35
CA GLY A 456 -19.90 -47.93 10.96
C GLY A 456 -21.37 -47.58 10.74
N PHE A 457 -21.60 -46.59 9.89
CA PHE A 457 -22.93 -46.14 9.49
C PHE A 457 -22.95 -45.85 7.98
N ALA A 458 -24.05 -46.16 7.31
CA ALA A 458 -24.26 -45.89 5.89
C ALA A 458 -24.67 -44.43 5.61
N SER A 459 -25.31 -43.76 6.59
CA SER A 459 -25.70 -42.34 6.51
C SER A 459 -25.96 -41.78 7.91
N GLY A 460 -25.77 -40.49 8.09
CA GLY A 460 -26.08 -39.78 9.33
C GLY A 460 -26.55 -38.35 9.08
N LYS A 461 -27.67 -37.97 9.69
CA LYS A 461 -28.18 -36.59 9.71
C LYS A 461 -28.49 -36.14 11.12
N GLY A 462 -28.16 -34.90 11.43
CA GLY A 462 -28.52 -34.26 12.69
C GLY A 462 -27.42 -33.35 13.22
N LYS A 463 -27.69 -32.68 14.33
CA LYS A 463 -26.78 -31.68 14.92
C LYS A 463 -26.21 -32.20 16.23
N VAL A 464 -24.88 -32.11 16.37
CA VAL A 464 -24.16 -32.35 17.62
C VAL A 464 -23.51 -31.04 18.04
N ALA A 465 -23.77 -30.58 19.25
CA ALA A 465 -23.20 -29.37 19.82
C ALA A 465 -22.37 -29.69 21.05
N TRP A 466 -21.37 -28.86 21.34
CA TRP A 466 -20.59 -28.98 22.56
C TRP A 466 -20.35 -27.61 23.19
N GLN A 467 -20.17 -27.61 24.51
CA GLN A 467 -19.78 -26.45 25.28
C GLN A 467 -18.68 -26.82 26.27
N LEU A 468 -17.64 -26.00 26.31
CA LEU A 468 -16.47 -26.12 27.16
C LEU A 468 -16.54 -25.06 28.26
N THR A 469 -16.74 -25.47 29.51
CA THR A 469 -16.59 -24.58 30.69
C THR A 469 -15.17 -24.67 31.24
N GLU A 470 -14.86 -24.01 32.36
CA GLU A 470 -13.52 -24.13 32.96
C GLU A 470 -13.20 -25.57 33.39
N ASP A 471 -14.21 -26.32 33.80
CA ASP A 471 -14.12 -27.61 34.50
C ASP A 471 -14.85 -28.76 33.80
N ARG A 472 -15.77 -28.48 32.86
CA ARG A 472 -16.64 -29.49 32.24
C ARG A 472 -16.73 -29.35 30.72
N VAL A 473 -17.18 -30.43 30.10
CA VAL A 473 -17.49 -30.56 28.68
C VAL A 473 -18.91 -31.09 28.59
N TYR A 474 -19.81 -30.26 28.06
CA TYR A 474 -21.17 -30.66 27.73
C TYR A 474 -21.22 -30.99 26.25
N VAL A 475 -21.85 -32.12 25.89
CA VAL A 475 -22.11 -32.50 24.50
C VAL A 475 -23.55 -32.94 24.40
N ASP A 476 -24.33 -32.24 23.59
CA ASP A 476 -25.73 -32.58 23.34
C ASP A 476 -25.96 -32.80 21.84
N SER A 477 -27.07 -33.43 21.51
CA SER A 477 -27.50 -33.54 20.13
C SER A 477 -28.98 -33.21 19.95
N GLY A 478 -29.30 -32.65 18.79
CA GLY A 478 -30.64 -32.78 18.23
C GLY A 478 -30.94 -34.24 17.87
N LEU A 479 -32.08 -34.48 17.22
CA LEU A 479 -32.44 -35.81 16.75
C LEU A 479 -31.43 -36.30 15.71
N LEU A 480 -30.67 -37.33 16.05
CA LEU A 480 -29.74 -37.99 15.13
C LEU A 480 -30.46 -39.11 14.39
N SER A 481 -30.54 -39.01 13.07
CA SER A 481 -31.08 -40.04 12.19
C SER A 481 -29.94 -40.77 11.52
N LEU A 482 -29.71 -42.03 11.92
CA LEU A 482 -28.59 -42.85 11.50
C LEU A 482 -29.09 -44.08 10.73
N THR A 483 -28.31 -44.56 9.77
CA THR A 483 -28.53 -45.86 9.14
C THR A 483 -27.33 -46.74 9.44
N ALA A 484 -27.48 -47.74 10.31
CA ALA A 484 -26.43 -48.71 10.61
C ALA A 484 -26.66 -50.01 9.81
N ASP A 485 -25.70 -50.92 9.85
CA ASP A 485 -25.78 -52.23 9.17
C ASP A 485 -27.00 -53.06 9.59
N HIS A 486 -27.52 -52.82 10.79
CA HIS A 486 -28.68 -53.52 11.36
C HIS A 486 -30.01 -52.77 11.20
N GLY A 487 -30.01 -51.64 10.48
CA GLY A 487 -31.21 -50.86 10.19
C GLY A 487 -31.13 -49.40 10.62
N PRO A 488 -32.24 -48.64 10.45
CA PRO A 488 -32.31 -47.25 10.88
C PRO A 488 -32.28 -47.16 12.41
N ALA A 489 -31.55 -46.18 12.92
CA ALA A 489 -31.45 -45.86 14.33
C ALA A 489 -31.72 -44.37 14.54
N THR A 490 -32.35 -44.05 15.68
CA THR A 490 -32.57 -42.67 16.08
C THR A 490 -32.00 -42.48 17.47
N ALA A 491 -31.19 -41.45 17.66
CA ALA A 491 -30.46 -41.22 18.90
C ALA A 491 -30.57 -39.76 19.35
N LEU A 492 -30.48 -39.58 20.67
CA LEU A 492 -30.26 -38.31 21.34
C LEU A 492 -29.05 -38.50 22.25
N LEU A 493 -28.13 -37.54 22.23
CA LEU A 493 -26.94 -37.52 23.06
C LEU A 493 -27.09 -36.41 24.08
N ASP A 494 -26.73 -36.70 25.33
CA ASP A 494 -26.58 -35.74 26.41
C ASP A 494 -25.45 -36.26 27.31
N LEU A 495 -24.31 -35.58 27.26
CA LEU A 495 -23.07 -35.94 27.95
C LEU A 495 -22.60 -34.75 28.77
N ASP A 496 -22.24 -35.02 30.02
CA ASP A 496 -21.69 -34.04 30.94
C ASP A 496 -20.44 -34.58 31.62
N LEU A 497 -19.27 -34.19 31.10
CA LEU A 497 -17.97 -34.81 31.41
C LEU A 497 -17.05 -33.82 32.15
N PRO A 498 -16.40 -34.22 33.26
CA PRO A 498 -15.37 -33.40 33.90
C PRO A 498 -14.07 -33.38 33.09
N LYS A 499 -13.37 -32.24 33.03
CA LYS A 499 -12.06 -32.11 32.36
C LYS A 499 -10.91 -32.77 33.11
N GLN A 500 -11.06 -33.03 34.41
CA GLN A 500 -10.08 -33.72 35.26
C GLN A 500 -10.68 -35.03 35.79
N ALA A 501 -9.93 -36.13 35.67
CA ALA A 501 -10.33 -37.41 36.24
C ALA A 501 -10.31 -37.32 37.78
N GLY A 502 -11.44 -37.67 38.42
CA GLY A 502 -11.59 -37.70 39.88
C GLY A 502 -12.33 -36.53 40.53
N SER A 503 -12.87 -35.60 39.74
CA SER A 503 -13.67 -34.45 40.24
C SER A 503 -15.16 -34.74 40.45
N GLU A 504 -15.57 -36.01 40.47
CA GLU A 504 -16.97 -36.38 40.70
C GLU A 504 -17.39 -36.01 42.14
N ILE A 505 -18.26 -35.01 42.27
CA ILE A 505 -19.12 -34.91 43.45
C ILE A 505 -20.28 -35.88 43.16
N PRO A 506 -20.49 -36.92 43.99
CA PRO A 506 -21.57 -37.86 43.75
C PRO A 506 -22.92 -37.13 43.74
N PRO A 507 -23.88 -37.58 42.91
CA PRO A 507 -25.22 -37.00 42.92
C PRO A 507 -25.81 -37.11 44.33
N LYS A 508 -26.42 -36.02 44.82
CA LYS A 508 -27.22 -36.02 46.03
C LYS A 508 -28.62 -36.57 45.77
#